data_AF-A0A502MM76-F1
#
_entry.id   AF-A0A502MM76-F1
#
_cell.length_a   1.000
_cell.length_b   1.000
_cell.length_c   1.000
_cell.angle_alpha   90.00
_cell.angle_beta   90.00
_cell.angle_gamma   90.00
#
_symmetry.space_group_name_H-M   'P 1'
#
loop_
_entity.id
_entity.type
_entity.pdbx_description
1 polymer ?
#
loop_
_entity_poly.entity_id
_entity_poly.type
_entity_poly.pdbx_seq_one_letter_code
_entity_poly.pdbx_strand_id
1 'polypeptide(L)'
;MFSDADMLRLQQDQYRHDARNHTDILHLSKNDRLKHYGLHFAKYVGRLARGSAEPISYDRTIIDTVLVSLSAANTMHQHLEAPAPMTKEARQIDPLRTYADAAGRFADACEKIDHMEAFIPIAHKANADIMSWAIHQADERQIDLEGQLRQRRGELRGRQFYIAE
;
A
#
# COMPACT_ATOMS: atom_id res chain seq x y z
N MET A 1 0.72 -6.50 17.48
CA MET A 1 1.41 -5.45 16.70
C MET A 1 2.56 -6.07 15.94
N PHE A 2 2.82 -5.59 14.73
CA PHE A 2 3.97 -6.01 13.91
C PHE A 2 5.27 -5.45 14.47
N SER A 3 6.35 -6.22 14.34
CA SER A 3 7.73 -5.77 14.56
C SER A 3 8.41 -5.34 13.25
N ASP A 4 9.57 -4.69 13.32
CA ASP A 4 10.37 -4.38 12.12
C ASP A 4 10.74 -5.65 11.33
N ALA A 5 10.98 -6.75 12.04
CA ALA A 5 11.24 -8.05 11.41
C ALA A 5 10.01 -8.57 10.65
N ASP A 6 8.80 -8.33 11.16
CA ASP A 6 7.58 -8.68 10.44
C ASP A 6 7.38 -7.79 9.21
N MET A 7 7.63 -6.49 9.33
CA MET A 7 7.55 -5.56 8.19
C MET A 7 8.51 -5.97 7.07
N LEU A 8 9.75 -6.32 7.43
CA LEU A 8 10.74 -6.83 6.48
C LEU A 8 10.26 -8.13 5.83
N ARG A 9 9.73 -9.09 6.61
CA ARG A 9 9.17 -10.34 6.06
C ARG A 9 8.03 -10.06 5.08
N LEU A 10 7.10 -9.16 5.42
CA LEU A 10 6.00 -8.78 4.55
C LEU A 10 6.48 -8.13 3.25
N GLN A 11 7.52 -7.29 3.32
CA GLN A 11 8.16 -6.69 2.13
C GLN A 11 8.79 -7.76 1.23
N GLN A 12 9.53 -8.71 1.82
CA GLN A 12 10.14 -9.81 1.09
C GLN A 12 9.10 -10.72 0.43
N ASP A 13 8.01 -11.03 1.12
CA ASP A 13 6.93 -11.84 0.57
C ASP A 13 6.21 -11.12 -0.57
N GLN A 14 6.01 -9.80 -0.45
CA GLN A 14 5.45 -9.02 -1.55
C GLN A 14 6.40 -8.97 -2.75
N TYR A 15 7.69 -8.80 -2.51
CA TYR A 15 8.69 -8.81 -3.58
C TYR A 15 8.66 -10.13 -4.35
N ARG A 16 8.66 -11.27 -3.65
CA ARG A 16 8.56 -12.61 -4.27
C ARG A 16 7.25 -12.77 -5.05
N HIS A 17 6.15 -12.27 -4.48
CA HIS A 17 4.86 -12.29 -5.14
C HIS A 17 4.87 -11.48 -6.44
N ASP A 18 5.36 -10.24 -6.42
CA ASP A 18 5.37 -9.37 -7.59
C ASP A 18 6.34 -9.89 -8.66
N ALA A 19 7.51 -10.39 -8.24
CA ALA A 19 8.51 -11.02 -9.12
C ALA A 19 7.91 -12.16 -9.94
N ARG A 20 7.04 -12.96 -9.33
CA ARG A 20 6.36 -14.06 -9.99
C ARG A 20 5.11 -13.60 -10.75
N ASN A 21 4.26 -12.76 -10.16
CA ASN A 21 2.87 -12.58 -10.60
C ASN A 21 2.55 -11.21 -11.23
N HIS A 22 3.49 -10.27 -11.22
CA HIS A 22 3.30 -8.91 -11.73
C HIS A 22 4.48 -8.49 -12.61
N THR A 23 4.92 -9.40 -13.47
CA THR A 23 6.04 -9.16 -14.39
C THR A 23 5.75 -7.97 -15.30
N ASP A 24 4.53 -7.82 -15.78
CA ASP A 24 4.06 -6.65 -16.55
C ASP A 24 4.38 -5.32 -15.84
N ILE A 25 4.09 -5.23 -14.53
CA ILE A 25 4.38 -4.04 -13.73
C ILE A 25 5.88 -3.93 -13.40
N LEU A 26 6.58 -5.04 -13.17
CA LEU A 26 8.00 -5.02 -12.84
C LEU A 26 8.90 -4.61 -14.00
N HIS A 27 8.49 -4.86 -15.24
CA HIS A 27 9.22 -4.43 -16.44
C HIS A 27 9.03 -2.94 -16.75
N LEU A 28 8.11 -2.25 -16.08
CA LEU A 28 8.00 -0.80 -16.16
C LEU A 28 9.22 -0.12 -15.52
N SER A 29 9.51 1.11 -15.96
CA SER A 29 10.56 1.92 -15.32
C SER A 29 10.21 2.17 -13.84
N LYS A 30 11.22 2.45 -13.00
CA LYS A 30 10.98 2.83 -11.60
C LYS A 30 9.95 3.96 -11.49
N ASN A 31 10.05 4.95 -12.37
CA ASN A 31 9.16 6.11 -12.39
C ASN A 31 7.73 5.72 -12.73
N ASP A 32 7.53 4.89 -13.76
CA ASP A 32 6.19 4.44 -14.16
C ASP A 32 5.54 3.54 -13.09
N ARG A 33 6.34 2.72 -12.40
CA ARG A 33 5.87 1.94 -11.26
C ARG A 33 5.39 2.84 -10.13
N LEU A 34 6.14 3.90 -9.79
CA LEU A 34 5.71 4.85 -8.76
C LEU A 34 4.42 5.54 -9.15
N LYS A 35 4.29 6.03 -10.39
CA LYS A 35 3.04 6.59 -10.89
C LYS A 35 1.89 5.59 -10.80
N HIS A 36 2.13 4.33 -11.17
CA HIS A 36 1.15 3.25 -11.04
C HIS A 36 0.68 3.07 -9.59
N TYR A 37 1.59 3.05 -8.61
CA TYR A 37 1.20 2.95 -7.20
C TYR A 37 0.47 4.22 -6.71
N GLY A 38 0.86 5.41 -7.18
CA GLY A 38 0.14 6.66 -6.93
C GLY A 38 -1.31 6.60 -7.40
N LEU A 39 -1.56 6.06 -8.61
CA LEU A 39 -2.92 5.82 -9.12
C LEU A 39 -3.71 4.84 -8.25
N HIS A 40 -3.05 3.81 -7.71
CA HIS A 40 -3.70 2.90 -6.77
C HIS A 40 -4.13 3.60 -5.48
N PHE A 41 -3.25 4.40 -4.87
CA PHE A 41 -3.60 5.15 -3.65
C PHE A 41 -4.74 6.14 -3.89
N ALA A 42 -4.71 6.91 -4.98
CA ALA A 42 -5.81 7.82 -5.33
C ALA A 42 -7.14 7.06 -5.57
N LYS A 43 -7.10 5.92 -6.27
CA LYS A 43 -8.27 5.05 -6.45
C LYS A 43 -8.82 4.56 -5.11
N TYR A 44 -7.95 4.21 -4.17
CA TYR A 44 -8.36 3.73 -2.85
C TYR A 44 -8.99 4.83 -2.00
N VAL A 45 -8.52 6.09 -2.08
CA VAL A 45 -9.22 7.25 -1.49
C VAL A 45 -10.68 7.28 -1.97
N GLY A 46 -10.90 7.19 -3.28
CA GLY A 46 -12.25 7.20 -3.85
C GLY A 46 -13.12 6.03 -3.41
N ARG A 47 -12.54 4.82 -3.27
CA ARG A 47 -13.26 3.64 -2.75
C ARG A 47 -13.72 3.87 -1.31
N LEU A 48 -12.82 4.34 -0.45
CA LEU A 48 -13.12 4.60 0.95
C LEU A 48 -14.18 5.72 1.09
N ALA A 49 -14.05 6.79 0.30
CA ALA A 49 -14.99 7.91 0.30
C ALA A 49 -16.42 7.53 -0.13
N ARG A 50 -16.56 6.52 -1.00
CA ARG A 50 -17.88 6.03 -1.44
C ARG A 50 -18.63 5.24 -0.36
N GLY A 51 -17.96 4.79 0.70
CA GLY A 51 -18.59 4.06 1.80
C GLY A 51 -19.43 2.88 1.32
N SER A 52 -20.72 2.83 1.70
CA SER A 52 -21.62 1.74 1.35
C SER A 52 -21.98 1.65 -0.14
N ALA A 53 -21.67 2.67 -0.95
CA ALA A 53 -21.88 2.64 -2.39
C ALA A 53 -20.75 1.93 -3.15
N GLU A 54 -19.63 1.62 -2.49
CA GLU A 54 -18.51 0.88 -3.07
C GLU A 54 -18.74 -0.64 -2.98
N PRO A 55 -18.69 -1.38 -4.10
CA PRO A 55 -18.82 -2.84 -4.07
C PRO A 55 -17.65 -3.55 -3.37
N ILE A 56 -16.46 -2.95 -3.41
CA ILE A 56 -15.28 -3.48 -2.72
C ILE A 56 -15.31 -3.07 -1.26
N SER A 57 -15.26 -4.04 -0.36
CA SER A 57 -15.32 -3.75 1.08
C SER A 57 -14.19 -2.86 1.58
N TYR A 58 -14.45 -2.17 2.69
CA TYR A 58 -13.45 -1.35 3.38
C TYR A 58 -12.23 -2.20 3.77
N ASP A 59 -12.47 -3.35 4.40
CA ASP A 59 -11.43 -4.32 4.80
C ASP A 59 -10.57 -4.71 3.61
N ARG A 60 -11.20 -5.02 2.47
CA ARG A 60 -10.48 -5.38 1.26
C ARG A 60 -9.60 -4.24 0.75
N THR A 61 -10.08 -3.01 0.85
CA THR A 61 -9.31 -1.82 0.46
C THR A 61 -8.11 -1.60 1.38
N ILE A 62 -8.22 -1.92 2.68
CA ILE A 62 -7.07 -1.93 3.61
C ILE A 62 -6.04 -2.97 3.17
N ILE A 63 -6.45 -4.21 2.89
CA ILE A 63 -5.54 -5.28 2.46
C ILE A 63 -4.83 -4.89 1.15
N ASP A 64 -5.59 -4.44 0.16
CA ASP A 64 -5.05 -3.99 -1.12
C ASP A 64 -4.10 -2.77 -0.96
N THR A 65 -4.35 -1.90 0.03
CA THR A 65 -3.46 -0.79 0.39
C THR A 65 -2.12 -1.29 0.93
N VAL A 66 -2.12 -2.24 1.87
CA VAL A 66 -0.88 -2.78 2.44
C VAL A 66 -0.04 -3.44 1.34
N LEU A 67 -0.65 -4.24 0.47
CA LEU A 67 0.07 -4.90 -0.64
C LEU A 67 0.74 -3.86 -1.57
N VAL A 68 0.00 -2.83 -1.98
CA VAL A 68 0.54 -1.76 -2.85
C VAL A 68 1.63 -0.98 -2.14
N SER A 69 1.48 -0.68 -0.85
CA SER A 69 2.49 0.05 -0.08
C SER A 69 3.80 -0.75 0.07
N LEU A 70 3.72 -2.07 0.24
CA LEU A 70 4.89 -2.96 0.21
C LEU A 70 5.57 -2.95 -1.17
N SER A 71 4.80 -3.02 -2.26
CA SER A 71 5.35 -2.93 -3.63
C SER A 71 6.00 -1.57 -3.92
N ALA A 72 5.38 -0.48 -3.45
CA ALA A 72 5.93 0.87 -3.56
C ALA A 72 7.25 0.99 -2.78
N ALA A 73 7.29 0.49 -1.54
CA ALA A 73 8.50 0.49 -0.71
C ALA A 73 9.64 -0.28 -1.39
N ASN A 74 9.35 -1.48 -1.92
CA ASN A 74 10.32 -2.30 -2.64
C ASN A 74 10.85 -1.57 -3.90
N THR A 75 10.02 -0.81 -4.59
CA THR A 75 10.39 -0.02 -5.77
C THR A 75 11.31 1.15 -5.43
N MET A 76 11.11 1.76 -4.27
CA MET A 76 11.93 2.88 -3.80
C MET A 76 13.19 2.43 -3.04
N HIS A 77 13.32 1.13 -2.75
CA HIS A 77 14.30 0.59 -1.79
C HIS A 77 14.12 1.19 -0.38
N GLN A 78 12.88 1.44 0.00
CA GLN A 78 12.51 1.93 1.32
C GLN A 78 12.39 0.74 2.29
N HIS A 79 13.10 0.80 3.42
CA HIS A 79 12.84 -0.08 4.54
C HIS A 79 11.65 0.44 5.33
N LEU A 80 10.59 -0.35 5.46
CA LEU A 80 9.42 0.03 6.26
C LEU A 80 9.64 -0.39 7.71
N GLU A 81 9.42 0.56 8.61
CA GLU A 81 9.43 0.33 10.06
C GLU A 81 8.04 -0.05 10.55
N ALA A 82 7.98 -0.76 11.67
CA ALA A 82 6.73 -1.04 12.34
C ALA A 82 6.07 0.27 12.79
N PRO A 83 4.77 0.46 12.52
CA PRO A 83 4.09 1.66 12.97
C PRO A 83 4.02 1.67 14.50
N ALA A 84 4.16 2.87 15.08
CA ALA A 84 4.00 3.06 16.50
C ALA A 84 2.58 2.63 16.95
N PRO A 85 2.41 2.19 18.21
CA PRO A 85 1.10 1.84 18.73
C PRO A 85 0.17 3.04 18.61
N MET A 86 -1.06 2.80 18.14
CA MET A 86 -2.05 3.85 18.10
C MET A 86 -2.49 4.16 19.53
N THR A 87 -2.20 5.38 20.01
CA THR A 87 -2.70 5.83 21.31
C THR A 87 -4.20 6.10 21.22
N LYS A 88 -4.92 6.10 22.36
CA LYS A 88 -6.36 6.39 22.36
C LYS A 88 -6.67 7.79 21.83
N GLU A 89 -5.74 8.72 22.06
CA GLU A 89 -5.80 10.11 21.61
C GLU A 89 -5.48 10.24 20.11
N ALA A 90 -4.79 9.27 19.52
CA ALA A 90 -4.47 9.21 18.10
C ALA A 90 -5.55 8.52 17.25
N ARG A 91 -6.62 7.99 17.87
CA ARG A 91 -7.77 7.43 17.15
C ARG A 91 -8.38 8.52 16.28
N GLN A 92 -8.43 8.26 14.98
CA GLN A 92 -8.78 9.28 14.01
C GLN A 92 -10.28 9.53 14.01
N ILE A 93 -10.67 10.80 14.14
CA ILE A 93 -12.08 11.23 14.00
C ILE A 93 -12.53 11.04 12.54
N ASP A 94 -11.61 11.25 11.58
CA ASP A 94 -11.83 11.03 10.16
C ASP A 94 -10.66 10.23 9.56
N PRO A 95 -10.80 8.89 9.46
CA PRO A 95 -9.75 8.04 8.91
C PRO A 95 -9.49 8.31 7.42
N LEU A 96 -10.45 8.86 6.68
CA LEU A 96 -10.27 9.17 5.26
C LEU A 96 -9.31 10.34 5.08
N ARG A 97 -9.35 11.35 5.96
CA ARG A 97 -8.50 12.54 5.88
C ARG A 97 -7.01 12.19 5.86
N THR A 98 -6.56 11.33 6.76
CA THR A 98 -5.14 10.95 6.85
C THR A 98 -4.68 10.19 5.62
N TYR A 99 -5.52 9.27 5.14
CA TYR A 99 -5.22 8.51 3.93
C TYR A 99 -5.18 9.41 2.69
N ALA A 100 -6.16 10.30 2.56
CA ALA A 100 -6.26 11.24 1.45
C ALA A 100 -5.08 12.20 1.39
N ASP A 101 -4.64 12.73 2.53
CA ASP A 101 -3.43 13.56 2.62
C ASP A 101 -2.18 12.79 2.16
N ALA A 102 -1.96 11.58 2.70
CA ALA A 102 -0.80 10.78 2.36
C ALA A 102 -0.81 10.34 0.88
N ALA A 103 -1.97 9.95 0.35
CA ALA A 103 -2.15 9.64 -1.06
C ALA A 103 -1.90 10.88 -1.95
N GLY A 104 -2.35 12.06 -1.52
CA GLY A 104 -2.11 13.33 -2.20
C GLY A 104 -0.62 13.69 -2.25
N ARG A 105 0.11 13.53 -1.15
CA ARG A 105 1.57 13.71 -1.11
C ARG A 105 2.30 12.70 -1.99
N PHE A 106 1.82 11.45 -2.05
CA PHE A 106 2.39 10.47 -2.98
C PHE A 106 2.12 10.87 -4.45
N ALA A 107 0.95 11.43 -4.75
CA ALA A 107 0.62 11.94 -6.08
C ALA A 107 1.47 13.18 -6.45
N ASP A 108 1.71 14.11 -5.52
CA ASP A 108 2.67 15.21 -5.69
C ASP A 108 4.07 14.66 -6.02
N ALA A 109 4.54 13.64 -5.29
CA ALA A 109 5.79 12.96 -5.62
C ALA A 109 5.80 12.37 -7.05
N CYS A 110 4.66 11.88 -7.54
CA CYS A 110 4.54 11.36 -8.91
C CYS A 110 4.58 12.47 -9.97
N GLU A 111 4.02 13.65 -9.68
CA GLU A 111 4.08 14.83 -10.56
C GLU A 111 5.49 15.40 -10.61
N LYS A 112 6.19 15.46 -9.47
CA LYS A 112 7.60 15.89 -9.38
C LYS A 112 8.57 15.08 -10.25
N ILE A 113 8.25 13.82 -10.54
CA ILE A 113 9.02 13.01 -11.50
C ILE A 113 9.02 13.68 -12.89
N ASP A 114 7.89 14.21 -13.33
CA ASP A 114 7.74 14.84 -14.64
C ASP A 114 8.43 16.21 -14.72
N HIS A 115 8.54 16.89 -13.58
CA HIS A 115 9.25 18.15 -13.45
C HIS A 115 10.74 18.00 -13.13
N MET A 116 11.25 16.75 -13.05
CA MET A 116 12.63 16.44 -12.66
C MET A 116 13.03 17.02 -11.29
N GLU A 117 12.07 17.13 -10.38
CA GLU A 117 12.27 17.63 -9.02
C GLU A 117 12.62 16.50 -8.04
N ALA A 118 13.09 16.84 -6.85
CA ALA A 118 13.32 15.86 -5.79
C ALA A 118 12.00 15.30 -5.26
N PHE A 119 11.75 14.01 -5.49
CA PHE A 119 10.48 13.36 -5.12
C PHE A 119 10.61 12.21 -4.09
N ILE A 120 11.79 11.60 -3.95
CA ILE A 120 11.98 10.42 -3.10
C ILE A 120 11.61 10.68 -1.62
N PRO A 121 12.01 11.78 -0.97
CA PRO A 121 11.69 12.02 0.44
C PRO A 121 10.17 12.11 0.70
N ILE A 122 9.44 12.82 -0.17
CA ILE A 122 7.98 12.95 -0.04
C ILE A 122 7.29 11.62 -0.32
N ALA A 123 7.73 10.86 -1.33
CA ALA A 123 7.20 9.52 -1.62
C ALA A 123 7.42 8.54 -0.46
N HIS A 124 8.61 8.53 0.15
CA HIS A 124 8.93 7.69 1.31
C HIS A 124 8.01 8.01 2.49
N LYS A 125 7.89 9.30 2.83
CA LYS A 125 7.06 9.73 3.95
C LYS A 125 5.59 9.41 3.71
N ALA A 126 5.08 9.70 2.51
CA ALA A 126 3.72 9.38 2.12
C ALA A 126 3.43 7.87 2.20
N ASN A 127 4.32 7.02 1.67
CA ASN A 127 4.13 5.58 1.71
C ASN A 127 4.18 5.01 3.14
N ALA A 128 5.05 5.53 4.00
CA ALA A 128 5.10 5.14 5.41
C ALA A 128 3.81 5.53 6.15
N ASP A 129 3.28 6.72 5.88
CA ASP A 129 2.01 7.17 6.48
C ASP A 129 0.82 6.34 5.99
N ILE A 130 0.79 5.97 4.70
CA ILE A 130 -0.20 5.05 4.13
C ILE A 130 -0.12 3.67 4.78
N MET A 131 1.09 3.12 4.96
CA MET A 131 1.30 1.84 5.63
C MET A 131 0.83 1.89 7.08
N SER A 132 1.23 2.92 7.82
CA SER A 132 0.84 3.09 9.22
C SER A 132 -0.68 3.19 9.34
N TRP A 133 -1.33 3.99 8.50
CA TRP A 133 -2.78 4.09 8.46
C TRP A 133 -3.43 2.73 8.23
N ALA A 134 -2.95 1.95 7.26
CA ALA A 134 -3.56 0.67 6.92
C ALA A 134 -3.43 -0.35 8.04
N ILE A 135 -2.28 -0.39 8.73
CA ILE A 135 -2.06 -1.26 9.88
C ILE A 135 -2.95 -0.83 11.06
N HIS A 136 -3.07 0.47 11.32
CA HIS A 136 -3.96 0.98 12.37
C HIS A 136 -5.43 0.69 12.09
N GLN A 137 -5.87 0.85 10.84
CA GLN A 137 -7.23 0.50 10.44
C GLN A 137 -7.50 -1.01 10.53
N ALA A 138 -6.52 -1.85 10.20
CA ALA A 138 -6.63 -3.29 10.40
C ALA A 138 -6.78 -3.65 11.89
N ASP A 139 -6.01 -3.00 12.77
CA ASP A 139 -6.10 -3.19 14.22
C ASP A 139 -7.44 -2.70 14.79
N GLU A 140 -7.88 -1.48 14.45
CA GLU A 140 -9.18 -0.94 14.89
C GLU A 140 -10.36 -1.83 14.51
N ARG A 141 -10.29 -2.43 13.33
CA ARG A 141 -11.34 -3.30 12.77
C ARG A 141 -11.15 -4.78 13.11
N GLN A 142 -10.10 -5.13 13.87
CA GLN A 142 -9.77 -6.50 14.28
C GLN A 142 -9.62 -7.46 13.08
N ILE A 143 -9.00 -6.96 12.00
CA ILE A 143 -8.72 -7.73 10.79
C ILE A 143 -7.51 -8.64 11.03
N ASP A 144 -7.63 -9.94 10.73
CA ASP A 144 -6.47 -10.83 10.58
C ASP A 144 -5.66 -10.44 9.34
N LEU A 145 -4.80 -9.43 9.50
CA LEU A 145 -4.08 -8.84 8.38
C LEU A 145 -3.19 -9.86 7.69
N GLU A 146 -2.47 -10.70 8.43
CA GLU A 146 -1.58 -11.70 7.83
C GLU A 146 -2.35 -12.78 7.05
N GLY A 147 -3.43 -13.31 7.64
CA GLY A 147 -4.28 -14.28 6.96
C GLY A 147 -4.87 -13.71 5.68
N GLN A 148 -5.40 -12.49 5.73
CA GLN A 148 -5.99 -11.84 4.57
C GLN A 148 -4.97 -11.43 3.51
N LEU A 149 -3.76 -11.02 3.87
CA LEU A 149 -2.67 -10.78 2.92
C LEU A 149 -2.28 -12.07 2.18
N ARG A 150 -2.17 -13.20 2.91
CA ARG A 150 -1.90 -14.51 2.30
C ARG A 150 -3.01 -14.91 1.34
N GLN A 151 -4.27 -14.82 1.77
CA GLN A 151 -5.43 -15.13 0.94
C GLN A 151 -5.45 -14.25 -0.31
N ARG A 152 -5.28 -12.94 -0.15
CA ARG A 152 -5.32 -11.99 -1.26
C ARG A 152 -4.22 -12.24 -2.28
N ARG A 153 -2.98 -12.52 -1.85
CA ARG A 153 -1.91 -12.95 -2.76
C ARG A 153 -2.29 -14.22 -3.51
N GLY A 154 -2.93 -15.18 -2.86
CA GLY A 154 -3.47 -16.38 -3.49
C GLY A 154 -4.43 -16.07 -4.64
N GLU A 155 -5.41 -15.20 -4.41
CA GLU A 155 -6.37 -14.77 -5.43
C GLU A 155 -5.72 -14.01 -6.61
N LEU A 156 -4.66 -13.23 -6.34
CA LEU A 156 -3.97 -12.44 -7.37
C LEU A 156 -3.08 -13.31 -8.28
N ARG A 157 -2.55 -14.42 -7.78
CA ARG A 157 -1.77 -15.40 -8.57
C ARG A 157 -2.55 -15.93 -9.77
N GLY A 158 -3.83 -16.24 -9.58
CA GLY A 158 -4.69 -16.83 -10.62
C GLY A 158 -4.99 -15.92 -11.83
N ARG A 159 -4.52 -14.68 -11.82
CA ARG A 159 -4.68 -13.74 -12.95
C ARG A 159 -3.58 -13.89 -14.01
N GLN A 160 -2.46 -14.53 -13.68
CA GLN A 160 -1.37 -14.74 -14.62
C GLN A 160 -1.59 -16.02 -15.42
N PHE A 161 -1.75 -15.85 -16.74
CA PHE A 161 -2.00 -16.98 -17.64
C PHE A 161 -0.72 -17.72 -18.05
N TYR A 162 0.45 -17.09 -17.88
CA TYR A 162 1.74 -17.63 -18.31
C TYR A 162 2.37 -18.61 -17.30
N ILE A 163 1.81 -18.74 -16.09
CA ILE A 163 2.40 -19.52 -15.00
C ILE A 163 1.41 -20.63 -14.65
N ALA A 164 1.74 -21.86 -15.04
CA ALA A 164 1.04 -23.05 -14.56
C ALA A 164 1.36 -23.28 -13.07
N GLU A 165 0.40 -23.86 -12.33
CA GLU A 165 0.48 -24.10 -10.88
C GLU A 165 1.69 -24.95 -10.47
#